data_AF-A0A2D3TNQ0-F1
#
_entry.id   AF-A0A2D3TNQ0-F1
#
_cell.length_a   1.000
_cell.length_b   1.000
_cell.length_c   1.000
_cell.angle_alpha   90.00
_cell.angle_beta   90.00
_cell.angle_gamma   90.00
#
_symmetry.space_group_name_H-M   'P 1'
#
loop_
_entity.id
_entity.type
_entity.pdbx_description
1 polymer ?
#
loop_
_entity_poly.entity_id
_entity_poly.type
_entity_poly.pdbx_seq_one_letter_code
_entity_poly.pdbx_strand_id
1 'polypeptide(L)' 'MIENHLVDKIHCLDQNADTLELTESICSNTIVLDLKAVNDDYVTHIIIDRKIAQKLSESLRKWAEGGNNENN' A
#
# COMPACT_ATOMS: atom_id res chain seq x y z
N MET A 1 9.78 13.18 18.21
CA MET A 1 8.63 12.96 17.30
C MET A 1 8.98 11.69 16.55
N ILE A 2 8.19 10.63 16.66
CA ILE A 2 8.46 9.41 15.88
C ILE A 2 8.00 9.75 14.46
N GLU A 3 8.93 9.80 13.52
CA GLU A 3 8.67 10.12 12.12
C GLU A 3 8.00 8.94 11.43
N ASN A 4 7.10 9.25 10.49
CA ASN A 4 6.49 8.23 9.62
C ASN A 4 7.60 7.49 8.87
N HIS A 5 7.56 6.16 8.91
CA HIS A 5 8.58 5.33 8.29
C HIS A 5 8.05 4.71 7.01
N LEU A 6 8.63 5.06 5.85
CA LEU A 6 8.30 4.39 4.59
C LEU A 6 8.80 2.95 4.65
N VAL A 7 7.87 2.00 4.57
CA VAL A 7 8.14 0.56 4.66
C VAL A 7 8.39 -0.03 3.27
N ASP A 8 7.54 0.30 2.30
CA ASP A 8 7.67 -0.20 0.93
C ASP A 8 7.08 0.80 -0.06
N LYS A 9 7.55 0.76 -1.31
CA LYS A 9 7.04 1.58 -2.41
C LYS A 9 7.06 0.80 -3.71
N ILE A 10 5.89 0.65 -4.32
CA ILE A 10 5.72 0.02 -5.62
C ILE A 10 5.37 1.10 -6.64
N HIS A 11 6.10 1.10 -7.76
CA HIS A 11 5.74 1.86 -8.95
C HIS A 11 4.95 0.95 -9.88
N CYS A 12 3.71 1.31 -10.16
CA CYS A 12 2.91 0.60 -11.15
C CYS A 12 3.46 0.93 -12.55
N LEU A 13 3.69 -0.12 -13.35
CA LEU A 13 4.25 0.01 -14.71
C LEU A 13 3.17 0.22 -15.78
N ASP A 14 1.91 0.39 -15.37
CA ASP A 14 0.82 0.66 -16.29
C ASP A 14 0.83 2.12 -16.79
N GLN A 15 -0.12 2.47 -17.65
CA GLN A 15 -0.17 3.79 -18.29
C GLN A 15 -0.51 4.94 -17.35
N ASN A 16 -0.88 4.67 -16.09
CA ASN A 16 -1.32 5.71 -15.15
C ASN A 16 -0.18 6.24 -14.26
N ALA A 17 1.02 5.64 -14.32
CA ALA A 17 2.18 6.05 -13.53
C ALA A 17 1.90 6.12 -12.01
N ASP A 18 1.05 5.21 -11.53
CA ASP A 18 0.58 5.20 -10.15
C ASP A 18 1.68 4.72 -9.20
N THR A 19 1.66 5.25 -7.97
CA THR A 19 2.51 4.75 -6.89
C THR A 19 1.68 4.23 -5.73
N LEU A 20 2.13 3.11 -5.19
CA LEU A 20 1.60 2.53 -3.97
C LEU A 20 2.68 2.61 -2.89
N GLU A 21 2.46 3.45 -1.88
CA GLU A 21 3.37 3.69 -0.77
C GLU A 21 2.79 3.05 0.50
N LEU A 22 3.58 2.22 1.19
CA LEU A 22 3.23 1.64 2.48
C LEU A 22 4.05 2.33 3.56
N THR A 23 3.38 3.00 4.50
CA THR A 23 4.04 3.79 5.54
C THR A 23 3.60 3.33 6.92
N GLU A 24 4.54 3.10 7.83
CA GLU A 24 4.25 2.90 9.25
C GLU A 24 4.09 4.28 9.90
N SER A 25 2.94 4.49 10.55
CA SER A 25 2.54 5.77 11.12
C SER A 25 1.95 5.57 12.51
N ILE A 26 1.85 6.65 13.28
CA ILE A 26 1.20 6.64 14.60
C ILE A 26 -0.13 7.39 14.51
N CYS A 27 -1.23 6.69 14.76
CA CYS A 27 -2.54 7.28 14.92
C CYS A 27 -3.05 7.03 16.35
N SER A 28 -3.34 8.09 17.10
CA SER A 28 -3.86 8.00 18.48
C SER A 28 -3.05 7.05 19.38
N ASN A 29 -1.72 7.22 19.39
CA ASN A 29 -0.76 6.37 20.12
C ASN A 29 -0.73 4.88 19.71
N THR A 30 -1.30 4.53 18.55
CA THR A 30 -1.28 3.19 17.99
C THR A 30 -0.47 3.17 16.71
N ILE A 31 0.40 2.17 16.57
CA ILE A 31 1.14 1.93 15.31
C ILE A 31 0.16 1.37 14.29
N VAL A 32 0.05 2.04 13.15
CA VAL A 32 -0.78 1.67 12.01
C VAL A 32 0.04 1.59 10.75
N LEU A 33 -0.47 0.89 9.75
CA LEU A 33 0.08 0.92 8.40
C LEU A 33 -0.88 1.72 7.52
N ASP A 34 -0.35 2.76 6.90
CA ASP A 34 -1.01 3.64 5.95
C ASP A 34 -0.60 3.21 4.53
N LEU A 35 -1.56 2.66 3.80
CA LEU A 35 -1.40 2.36 2.39
C LEU A 35 -1.93 3.55 1.58
N LYS A 36 -1.00 4.23 0.91
CA LYS A 36 -1.28 5.41 0.12
C LYS A 36 -1.12 5.08 -1.37
N ALA A 37 -2.21 5.21 -2.11
CA ALA A 37 -2.19 5.17 -3.57
C ALA A 37 -2.22 6.61 -4.10
N VAL A 38 -1.30 6.93 -5.01
CA VAL A 38 -1.24 8.22 -5.70
C VAL A 38 -1.38 7.97 -7.20
N ASN A 39 -2.39 8.60 -7.79
CA ASN A 39 -2.67 8.63 -9.23
C ASN A 39 -2.96 10.08 -9.61
N ASP A 40 -2.02 10.75 -10.26
CA ASP A 40 -2.08 12.19 -10.57
C ASP A 40 -2.54 13.05 -9.36
N ASP A 41 -3.73 13.65 -9.47
CA ASP A 41 -4.33 14.52 -8.45
C ASP A 41 -5.15 13.75 -7.39
N TYR A 42 -5.29 12.43 -7.53
CA TYR A 42 -6.04 11.57 -6.62
C TYR A 42 -5.11 10.86 -5.64
N VAL A 43 -5.35 11.12 -4.36
CA VAL A 43 -4.66 10.44 -3.26
C VAL A 43 -5.67 9.66 -2.45
N THR A 44 -5.50 8.34 -2.36
CA THR A 44 -6.31 7.46 -1.52
C THR A 44 -5.47 6.92 -0.39
N HIS A 45 -5.96 7.05 0.84
CA HIS A 45 -5.34 6.49 2.05
C HIS A 45 -6.22 5.37 2.62
N ILE A 46 -5.61 4.24 2.94
CA ILE A 46 -6.23 3.15 3.69
C ILE A 46 -5.39 2.94 4.94
N ILE A 47 -5.91 3.37 6.09
CA ILE A 47 -5.27 3.18 7.39
C ILE A 47 -5.82 1.91 8.02
N ILE A 48 -4.93 0.98 8.31
CA ILE A 48 -5.29 -0.34 8.83
C ILE A 48 -4.29 -0.77 9.91
N ASP A 49 -4.76 -1.60 10.82
CA ASP A 49 -3.86 -2.20 11.80
C ASP A 49 -2.82 -3.10 11.11
N ARG A 50 -1.71 -3.35 11.81
CA ARG A 50 -0.57 -4.08 11.27
C ARG A 50 -0.91 -5.46 10.72
N LYS A 51 -1.85 -6.18 11.34
CA LYS A 51 -2.22 -7.55 10.95
C LYS A 51 -3.05 -7.53 9.66
N ILE A 52 -3.99 -6.59 9.54
CA ILE A 52 -4.77 -6.41 8.31
C ILE A 52 -3.86 -5.92 7.18
N ALA A 53 -2.91 -5.03 7.47
CA ALA A 53 -1.98 -4.50 6.50
C ALA A 53 -1.04 -5.53 5.88
N GLN A 54 -0.53 -6.47 6.68
CA GLN A 54 0.26 -7.59 6.15
C GLN A 54 -0.55 -8.40 5.13
N LYS A 55 -1.81 -8.73 5.42
CA LYS A 55 -2.69 -9.46 4.49
C LYS A 55 -2.97 -8.67 3.22
N LEU A 56 -3.27 -7.36 3.36
CA LEU A 56 -3.55 -6.50 2.21
C LEU A 56 -2.31 -6.35 1.31
N SER A 57 -1.12 -6.19 1.90
CA SER A 57 0.15 -6.11 1.15
C SER A 57 0.42 -7.38 0.33
N GLU A 58 0.24 -8.56 0.93
CA GLU A 58 0.39 -9.83 0.20
C GLU A 58 -0.61 -9.97 -0.96
N SER A 59 -1.87 -9.57 -0.74
CA SER A 59 -2.90 -9.57 -1.78
C SER A 59 -2.59 -8.59 -2.92
N LEU A 60 -2.14 -7.38 -2.60
CA LEU A 60 -1.79 -6.36 -3.60
C LEU A 60 -0.53 -6.71 -4.37
N ARG A 61 0.49 -7.28 -3.71
CA ARG A 61 1.69 -7.78 -4.40
C ARG A 61 1.31 -8.87 -5.41
N LYS A 62 0.49 -9.84 -5.00
CA LYS A 62 -0.02 -10.87 -5.92
C LYS A 62 -0.77 -10.26 -7.09
N TRP A 63 -1.65 -9.29 -6.84
CA TRP A 63 -2.39 -8.60 -7.90
C TRP A 63 -1.45 -7.86 -8.88
N ALA A 64 -0.49 -7.11 -8.36
CA ALA A 64 0.49 -6.34 -9.14
C ALA A 64 1.42 -7.23 -9.98
N GLU A 65 1.75 -8.42 -9.47
CA GLU A 65 2.52 -9.45 -10.20
C GLU A 65 1.69 -10.18 -11.28
N GLY A 66 0.46 -9.72 -11.56
CA GLY A 66 -0.43 -10.34 -12.54
C GLY A 66 -1.16 -11.56 -11.98
N GLY A 67 -1.47 -11.56 -10.69
CA GLY A 67 -2.16 -12.62 -9.95
C GLY A 67 -3.60 -12.83 -10.38
N ASN A 68 -3.78 -13.28 -11.62
CA ASN A 68 -4.71 -14.29 -12.04
C ASN A 68 -4.16 -14.91 -13.35
N ASN A 69 -3.19 -15.83 -13.21
CA ASN A 69 -3.18 -16.99 -14.09
C ASN A 69 -4.36 -17.88 -13.67
N GLU A 70 -5.58 -17.44 -13.98
CA GLU A 70 -6.69 -18.35 -14.24
C GLU A 70 -6.40 -19.00 -15.60
N ASN A 71 -5.40 -19.87 -15.65
CA ASN A 71 -5.30 -20.84 -16.72
C ASN A 71 -6.38 -21.89 -16.46
N ASN A 72 -7.47 -21.76 -17.23
CA ASN A 72 -8.39 -22.79 -17.72
C ASN A 72 -8.15 -24.24 -17.24
#